data_AF-A0AAW7ZES3-F1
#
_entry.id   AF-A0AAW7ZES3-F1
#
_cell.length_a   1.000
_cell.length_b   1.000
_cell.length_c   1.000
_cell.angle_alpha   90.00
_cell.angle_beta   90.00
_cell.angle_gamma   90.00
#
_symmetry.space_group_name_H-M   'P 1'
#
loop_
_entity.id
_entity.type
_entity.pdbx_description
1 polymer ?
#
loop_
_entity_poly.entity_id
_entity_poly.type
_entity_poly.pdbx_seq_one_letter_code
_entity_poly.pdbx_strand_id
1 'polypeptide(L)'
;MRIRLFSLILILLLVMIGCTNSPAQKPQSQDQDTKQEEKQVAVDPELADQVKQSAKSVGGVEDATSVVVDKKISAAIKVTGFERLKLKSIKEEVHIKLHQENPGYIVLVTSDKKLFKQLQEIEKQLGENPQENLTDIKKKVDKINKDMHG
;
A
#
# COMPACT_ATOMS: atom_id res chain seq x y z
N MET A 1 50.67 -2.75 -30.84
CA MET A 1 49.62 -2.72 -31.87
C MET A 1 48.65 -3.90 -31.71
N ARG A 2 48.04 -4.06 -30.53
CA ARG A 2 46.98 -5.08 -30.25
C ARG A 2 45.91 -4.54 -29.27
N ILE A 3 46.26 -3.55 -28.43
CA ILE A 3 45.32 -2.84 -27.54
C ILE A 3 44.35 -1.88 -28.29
N ARG A 4 44.73 -1.36 -29.46
CA ARG A 4 43.88 -0.47 -30.28
C ARG A 4 42.77 -1.23 -31.04
N LEU A 5 42.84 -2.55 -31.13
CA LEU A 5 41.84 -3.39 -31.81
C LEU A 5 40.68 -3.77 -30.86
N PHE A 6 40.95 -3.88 -29.56
CA PHE A 6 39.93 -4.18 -28.55
C PHE A 6 39.00 -3.00 -28.25
N SER A 7 39.48 -1.77 -28.42
CA SER A 7 38.66 -0.56 -28.22
C SER A 7 37.65 -0.31 -29.34
N LEU A 8 37.78 -0.97 -30.50
CA LEU A 8 36.87 -0.82 -31.63
C LEU A 8 35.67 -1.79 -31.56
N ILE A 9 35.81 -2.90 -30.81
CA ILE A 9 34.79 -3.94 -30.64
C ILE A 9 33.79 -3.60 -29.53
N LEU A 10 34.17 -2.75 -28.57
CA LEU A 10 33.31 -2.35 -27.45
C LEU A 10 32.25 -1.28 -27.81
N ILE A 11 32.43 -0.58 -28.93
CA ILE A 11 31.52 0.51 -29.38
C ILE A 11 30.38 -0.02 -30.27
N LEU A 12 30.47 -1.25 -30.78
CA LEU A 12 29.49 -1.82 -31.72
C LEU A 12 28.24 -2.44 -31.04
N LEU A 13 28.26 -2.60 -29.71
CA LEU A 13 27.19 -3.30 -28.97
C LEU A 13 26.08 -2.39 -28.42
N LEU A 14 26.10 -1.08 -28.73
CA LEU A 14 25.17 -0.09 -28.14
C LEU A 14 23.97 0.32 -29.01
N VAL A 15 23.73 -0.31 -30.17
CA VAL A 15 22.69 0.16 -31.12
C VAL A 15 21.50 -0.80 -31.28
N MET A 16 21.18 -1.60 -30.26
CA MET A 16 19.98 -2.44 -30.27
C MET A 16 19.10 -2.18 -29.04
N ILE A 17 18.57 -0.96 -28.94
CA ILE A 17 17.29 -0.70 -28.25
C ILE A 17 16.42 0.06 -29.23
N GLY A 18 15.67 -0.70 -30.03
CA GLY A 18 14.53 -0.19 -30.80
C GLY A 18 13.27 -0.38 -29.98
N CYS A 19 12.57 0.71 -29.69
CA CYS A 19 11.12 0.68 -29.45
C CYS A 19 10.45 1.69 -30.38
N THR A 20 9.51 1.14 -31.13
CA THR A 20 8.68 1.73 -32.18
C THR A 20 7.34 2.23 -31.63
N ASN A 21 6.74 3.17 -32.37
CA ASN A 21 5.33 3.63 -32.35
C ASN A 21 4.98 4.66 -31.24
N SER A 22 4.31 5.80 -31.49
CA SER A 22 3.66 6.38 -32.67
C SER A 22 3.31 7.86 -32.38
N PRO A 23 2.91 8.68 -33.37
CA PRO A 23 2.83 10.14 -33.24
C PRO A 23 1.59 10.62 -32.48
N ALA A 24 1.78 11.66 -31.66
CA ALA A 24 0.74 12.40 -30.97
C ALA A 24 -0.24 13.03 -31.97
N GLN A 25 -1.46 12.52 -32.03
CA GLN A 25 -2.60 13.20 -32.62
C GLN A 25 -3.20 14.22 -31.63
N LYS A 26 -3.62 15.36 -32.18
CA LYS A 26 -4.19 16.55 -31.52
C LYS A 26 -5.42 16.22 -30.66
N PRO A 27 -5.75 17.06 -29.66
CA PRO A 27 -6.88 16.83 -28.77
C PRO A 27 -8.20 17.10 -29.50
N GLN A 28 -9.04 16.09 -29.61
CA GLN A 28 -10.44 16.24 -30.00
C GLN A 28 -11.29 15.92 -28.77
N SER A 29 -12.00 16.94 -28.30
CA SER A 29 -13.00 16.86 -27.25
C SER A 29 -14.02 15.78 -27.58
N GLN A 30 -14.19 14.81 -26.69
CA GLN A 30 -15.41 14.02 -26.63
C GLN A 30 -15.52 13.41 -25.24
N ASP A 31 -16.65 13.65 -24.59
CA ASP A 31 -17.11 13.07 -23.35
C ASP A 31 -16.73 11.58 -23.27
N GLN A 32 -15.82 11.25 -22.35
CA GLN A 32 -15.52 9.87 -21.99
C GLN A 32 -15.99 9.64 -20.56
N ASP A 33 -17.25 9.23 -20.49
CA ASP A 33 -17.75 8.28 -19.50
C ASP A 33 -16.67 7.22 -19.29
N THR A 34 -15.91 7.37 -18.22
CA THR A 34 -14.74 6.53 -17.93
C THR A 34 -15.28 5.21 -17.44
N LYS A 35 -15.56 4.30 -18.39
CA LYS A 35 -15.64 2.87 -18.13
C LYS A 35 -14.24 2.44 -17.69
N GLN A 36 -13.93 2.67 -16.42
CA GLN A 36 -12.73 2.14 -15.77
C GLN A 36 -12.75 0.64 -16.04
N GLU A 37 -11.71 0.13 -16.70
CA GLU A 37 -11.37 -1.28 -16.60
C GLU A 37 -11.40 -1.62 -15.10
N GLU A 38 -12.33 -2.49 -14.70
CA GLU A 38 -12.41 -2.99 -13.34
C GLU A 38 -11.13 -3.78 -13.08
N LYS A 39 -10.07 -3.09 -12.66
CA LYS A 39 -8.93 -3.75 -12.03
C LYS A 39 -9.50 -4.55 -10.87
N GLN A 40 -9.39 -5.87 -10.95
CA GLN A 40 -9.76 -6.75 -9.86
C GLN A 40 -9.06 -6.27 -8.60
N VAL A 41 -9.86 -5.99 -7.57
CA VAL A 41 -9.36 -5.56 -6.27
C VAL A 41 -8.55 -6.70 -5.66
N ALA A 42 -7.30 -6.42 -5.31
CA ALA A 42 -6.43 -7.40 -4.67
C ALA A 42 -6.45 -7.20 -3.15
N VAL A 43 -6.84 -8.23 -2.42
CA VAL A 43 -6.74 -8.31 -0.95
C VAL A 43 -5.73 -9.37 -0.56
N ASP A 44 -5.05 -9.14 0.57
CA ASP A 44 -4.05 -10.06 1.10
C ASP A 44 -4.26 -10.28 2.61
N PRO A 45 -5.13 -11.23 3.00
CA PRO A 45 -5.43 -11.49 4.41
C PRO A 45 -4.24 -12.04 5.20
N GLU A 46 -3.34 -12.80 4.54
CA GLU A 46 -2.16 -13.35 5.20
C GLU A 46 -1.18 -12.24 5.57
N LEU A 47 -0.87 -11.36 4.62
CA LEU A 47 -0.06 -10.17 4.88
C LEU A 47 -0.73 -9.24 5.90
N ALA A 48 -2.06 -9.10 5.84
CA ALA A 48 -2.81 -8.32 6.82
C ALA A 48 -2.63 -8.86 8.25
N ASP A 49 -2.63 -10.17 8.45
CA ASP A 49 -2.37 -10.76 9.78
C ASP A 49 -0.91 -10.55 10.22
N GLN A 50 0.06 -10.73 9.31
CA GLN A 50 1.47 -10.47 9.61
C GLN A 50 1.71 -9.02 10.04
N VAL A 51 1.13 -8.05 9.31
CA VAL A 51 1.17 -6.61 9.65
C VAL A 51 0.56 -6.37 11.03
N LYS A 52 -0.58 -7.01 11.34
CA LYS A 52 -1.24 -6.86 12.64
C LYS A 52 -0.33 -7.30 13.78
N GLN A 53 0.28 -8.48 13.65
CA GLN A 53 1.19 -9.00 14.66
C GLN A 53 2.44 -8.11 14.80
N SER A 54 2.99 -7.64 13.67
CA SER A 54 4.14 -6.72 13.69
C SER A 54 3.80 -5.40 14.39
N ALA A 55 2.67 -4.78 14.08
CA ALA A 55 2.21 -3.56 14.74
C ALA A 55 1.99 -3.78 16.24
N LYS A 56 1.38 -4.89 16.63
CA LYS A 56 1.12 -5.25 18.03
C LYS A 56 2.39 -5.52 18.84
N SER A 57 3.47 -5.94 18.17
CA SER A 57 4.76 -6.19 18.83
C SER A 57 5.52 -4.92 19.24
N VAL A 58 5.09 -3.73 18.78
CA VAL A 58 5.70 -2.46 19.16
C VAL A 58 5.31 -2.10 20.60
N GLY A 59 6.29 -1.65 21.39
CA GLY A 59 6.09 -1.29 22.79
C GLY A 59 4.99 -0.23 22.97
N GLY A 60 4.10 -0.47 23.93
CA GLY A 60 2.98 0.43 24.22
C GLY A 60 1.75 0.26 23.32
N VAL A 61 1.79 -0.61 22.31
CA VAL A 61 0.61 -1.04 21.57
C VAL A 61 -0.10 -2.15 22.36
N GLU A 62 -1.34 -1.88 22.78
CA GLU A 62 -2.19 -2.88 23.44
C GLU A 62 -2.82 -3.83 22.41
N ASP A 63 -3.24 -3.27 21.28
CA ASP A 63 -4.01 -3.99 20.27
C ASP A 63 -3.81 -3.36 18.90
N ALA A 64 -4.00 -4.15 17.85
CA ALA A 64 -3.83 -3.72 16.47
C ALA A 64 -4.83 -4.41 15.54
N THR A 65 -5.14 -3.75 14.44
CA THR A 65 -5.91 -4.30 13.31
C THR A 65 -5.30 -3.80 12.02
N SER A 66 -5.40 -4.57 10.95
CA SER A 66 -4.91 -4.17 9.64
C SER A 66 -5.69 -4.81 8.50
N VAL A 67 -5.70 -4.09 7.37
CA VAL A 67 -6.27 -4.53 6.12
C VAL A 67 -5.29 -4.18 4.99
N VAL A 68 -5.10 -5.10 4.05
CA VAL A 68 -4.26 -4.89 2.87
C VAL A 68 -5.13 -4.92 1.61
N VAL A 69 -5.14 -3.80 0.87
CA VAL A 69 -5.87 -3.66 -0.41
C VAL A 69 -4.99 -2.93 -1.42
N ASP A 70 -4.82 -3.48 -2.62
CA ASP A 70 -4.12 -2.86 -3.75
C ASP A 70 -2.75 -2.24 -3.37
N LYS A 71 -1.92 -3.01 -2.68
CA LYS A 71 -0.59 -2.60 -2.16
C LYS A 71 -0.62 -1.44 -1.15
N LYS A 72 -1.76 -1.17 -0.54
CA LYS A 72 -1.88 -0.28 0.62
C LYS A 72 -2.09 -1.11 1.86
N ILE A 73 -1.27 -0.86 2.86
CA ILE A 73 -1.40 -1.39 4.21
C ILE A 73 -2.07 -0.31 5.05
N SER A 74 -3.28 -0.60 5.53
CA SER A 74 -4.03 0.26 6.44
C SER A 74 -4.03 -0.38 7.82
N ALA A 75 -3.25 0.16 8.74
CA ALA A 75 -3.12 -0.34 10.11
C ALA A 75 -3.70 0.66 11.12
N ALA A 76 -4.32 0.15 12.17
CA ALA A 76 -4.72 0.94 13.32
C ALA A 76 -4.22 0.31 14.63
N ILE A 77 -3.76 1.17 15.55
CA ILE A 77 -3.22 0.77 16.85
C ILE A 77 -4.05 1.32 17.99
N LYS A 78 -4.20 0.53 19.04
CA LYS A 78 -4.77 0.92 20.33
C LYS A 78 -3.65 1.08 21.34
N VAL A 79 -3.63 2.22 22.01
CA VAL A 79 -2.68 2.54 23.09
C VAL A 79 -3.49 3.05 24.28
N THR A 80 -3.16 2.58 25.48
CA THR A 80 -3.91 2.88 26.71
C THR A 80 -3.00 3.33 27.84
N GLY A 81 -3.60 3.73 28.96
CA GLY A 81 -2.87 4.16 30.16
C GLY A 81 -1.90 5.31 29.90
N PHE A 82 -0.75 5.25 30.58
CA PHE A 82 0.31 6.25 30.51
C PHE A 82 1.04 6.26 29.15
N GLU A 83 1.01 5.17 28.39
CA GLU A 83 1.63 5.09 27.07
C GLU A 83 0.99 6.06 26.06
N ARG A 84 -0.26 6.49 26.32
CA ARG A 84 -0.92 7.53 25.52
C ARG A 84 -0.16 8.86 25.51
N LEU A 85 0.67 9.14 26.53
CA LEU A 85 1.53 10.32 26.54
C LEU A 85 2.60 10.27 25.43
N LYS A 86 2.93 9.07 24.94
CA LYS A 86 3.87 8.80 23.85
C LYS A 86 3.19 8.35 22.57
N LEU A 87 1.87 8.56 22.43
CA LEU A 87 1.07 8.05 21.31
C LEU A 87 1.66 8.39 19.94
N LYS A 88 2.15 9.62 19.78
CA LYS A 88 2.76 10.08 18.53
C LYS A 88 4.02 9.26 18.19
N SER A 89 4.89 9.05 19.17
CA SER A 89 6.13 8.28 18.99
C SER A 89 5.85 6.80 18.74
N ILE A 90 4.89 6.21 19.45
CA ILE A 90 4.48 4.81 19.25
C ILE A 90 3.91 4.63 17.83
N LYS A 91 3.05 5.54 17.39
CA LYS A 91 2.49 5.52 16.02
C LYS A 91 3.59 5.61 14.95
N GLU A 92 4.57 6.47 15.17
CA GLU A 92 5.72 6.63 14.26
C GLU A 92 6.58 5.37 14.21
N GLU A 93 6.87 4.76 15.36
CA GLU A 93 7.63 3.51 15.46
C GLU A 93 6.93 2.36 14.72
N VAL A 94 5.61 2.23 14.89
CA VAL A 94 4.80 1.28 14.13
C VAL A 94 4.88 1.57 12.63
N HIS A 95 4.73 2.83 12.22
CA HIS A 95 4.82 3.19 10.80
C HIS A 95 6.17 2.83 10.18
N ILE A 96 7.28 3.19 10.85
CA ILE A 96 8.64 2.88 10.40
C ILE A 96 8.84 1.38 10.29
N LYS A 97 8.47 0.62 11.33
CA LYS A 97 8.62 -0.84 11.34
C LYS A 97 7.86 -1.50 10.18
N LEU A 98 6.59 -1.16 10.03
CA LEU A 98 5.76 -1.72 8.95
C LEU A 98 6.28 -1.31 7.57
N HIS A 99 6.78 -0.08 7.41
CA HIS A 99 7.34 0.36 6.14
C HIS A 99 8.62 -0.40 5.76
N GLN A 100 9.48 -0.68 6.74
CA GLN A 100 10.73 -1.43 6.54
C GLN A 100 10.47 -2.91 6.20
N GLU A 101 9.49 -3.53 6.86
CA GLU A 101 9.14 -4.93 6.66
C GLU A 101 8.38 -5.19 5.35
N ASN A 102 7.72 -4.15 4.80
CA ASN A 102 6.83 -4.27 3.64
C ASN A 102 7.26 -3.31 2.50
N PRO A 103 8.47 -3.48 1.94
CA PRO A 103 8.95 -2.60 0.88
C PRO A 103 8.04 -2.66 -0.36
N GLY A 104 7.73 -1.49 -0.92
CA GLY A 104 6.85 -1.38 -2.09
C GLY A 104 5.35 -1.29 -1.76
N TYR A 105 4.98 -1.31 -0.48
CA TYR A 105 3.62 -1.01 -0.01
C TYR A 105 3.51 0.43 0.51
N ILE A 106 2.34 1.04 0.33
CA ILE A 106 1.98 2.31 0.97
C ILE A 106 1.46 1.98 2.37
N VAL A 107 2.16 2.41 3.41
CA VAL A 107 1.79 2.13 4.80
C VAL A 107 1.09 3.34 5.40
N LEU A 108 -0.14 3.14 5.88
CA LEU A 108 -0.90 4.12 6.64
C LEU A 108 -1.15 3.58 8.05
N VAL A 109 -0.84 4.40 9.07
CA VAL A 109 -1.05 4.03 10.47
C VAL A 109 -1.87 5.10 11.17
N THR A 110 -2.93 4.66 11.85
CA THR A 110 -3.76 5.53 12.70
C THR A 110 -3.85 5.01 14.13
N SER A 111 -4.11 5.91 15.06
CA SER A 111 -4.49 5.58 16.44
C SER A 111 -5.91 6.03 16.78
N ASP A 112 -6.68 6.45 15.77
CA ASP A 112 -8.05 6.91 15.94
C ASP A 112 -8.98 5.73 16.28
N LYS A 113 -9.79 5.89 17.33
CA LYS A 113 -10.66 4.83 17.85
C LYS A 113 -11.78 4.45 16.89
N LYS A 114 -12.30 5.40 16.11
CA LYS A 114 -13.37 5.15 15.14
C LYS A 114 -12.79 4.39 13.95
N LEU A 115 -11.66 4.86 13.41
CA LEU A 115 -11.01 4.20 12.29
C LEU A 115 -10.53 2.78 12.65
N PHE A 116 -10.07 2.58 13.90
CA PHE A 116 -9.75 1.26 14.43
C PHE A 116 -10.94 0.30 14.31
N LYS A 117 -12.11 0.69 14.80
CA LYS A 117 -13.31 -0.17 14.73
C LYS A 117 -13.71 -0.48 13.29
N GLN A 118 -13.64 0.52 12.40
CA GLN A 118 -13.99 0.34 10.99
C GLN A 118 -13.03 -0.61 10.27
N LEU A 119 -11.72 -0.51 10.53
CA LEU A 119 -10.75 -1.45 9.98
C LEU A 119 -10.94 -2.86 10.56
N GLN A 120 -11.22 -2.96 11.86
CA GLN A 120 -11.48 -4.25 12.51
C GLN A 120 -12.72 -4.96 11.94
N GLU A 121 -13.78 -4.21 11.64
CA GLU A 121 -14.97 -4.75 10.97
C GLU A 121 -14.64 -5.28 9.56
N ILE A 122 -13.79 -4.57 8.81
CA ILE A 122 -13.36 -4.99 7.47
C ILE A 122 -12.44 -6.20 7.53
N GLU A 123 -11.48 -6.23 8.47
CA GLU A 123 -10.62 -7.38 8.72
C GLU A 123 -11.46 -8.62 9.00
N LYS A 124 -12.47 -8.50 9.87
CA LYS A 124 -13.39 -9.60 10.17
C LYS A 124 -14.19 -10.05 8.95
N GLN A 125 -14.73 -9.10 8.17
CA GLN A 125 -15.46 -9.41 6.93
C GLN A 125 -14.59 -10.17 5.93
N LEU A 126 -13.33 -9.75 5.75
CA LEU A 126 -12.38 -10.43 4.88
C LEU A 126 -11.92 -11.78 5.43
N GLY A 127 -11.86 -11.95 6.76
CA GLY A 127 -11.55 -13.24 7.37
C GLY A 127 -12.67 -14.27 7.24
N GLU A 128 -13.94 -13.83 7.28
CA GLU A 128 -15.11 -14.69 7.14
C GLU A 128 -15.42 -14.98 5.65
N ASN A 129 -15.36 -13.97 4.78
CA ASN A 129 -15.69 -14.08 3.35
C ASN A 129 -14.66 -13.31 2.48
N PRO A 130 -13.47 -13.89 2.22
CA PRO A 130 -12.34 -13.17 1.62
C PRO A 130 -12.54 -12.63 0.19
N GLN A 131 -13.57 -13.08 -0.53
CA GLN A 131 -13.82 -12.74 -1.93
C GLN A 131 -15.12 -11.94 -2.12
N GLU A 132 -15.86 -11.68 -1.04
CA GLU A 132 -17.17 -11.04 -1.12
C GLU A 132 -17.03 -9.51 -1.09
N ASN A 133 -17.77 -8.83 -1.97
CA ASN A 133 -17.89 -7.36 -1.99
C ASN A 133 -16.55 -6.60 -2.04
N LEU A 134 -15.52 -7.15 -2.69
CA LEU A 134 -14.16 -6.57 -2.71
C LEU A 134 -14.12 -5.10 -3.17
N THR A 135 -14.94 -4.76 -4.17
CA THR A 135 -15.06 -3.37 -4.66
C THR A 135 -15.57 -2.42 -3.57
N ASP A 136 -16.53 -2.85 -2.76
CA ASP A 136 -17.07 -2.03 -1.68
C ASP A 136 -16.14 -1.98 -0.47
N ILE A 137 -15.45 -3.09 -0.18
CA ILE A 137 -14.38 -3.13 0.81
C ILE A 137 -13.29 -2.12 0.43
N LYS A 138 -12.83 -2.13 -0.82
CA LYS A 138 -11.85 -1.17 -1.32
C LYS A 138 -12.33 0.27 -1.14
N LYS A 139 -13.57 0.59 -1.50
CA LYS A 139 -14.13 1.94 -1.32
C LYS A 139 -14.14 2.36 0.15
N LYS A 140 -14.51 1.45 1.06
CA LYS A 140 -14.50 1.70 2.52
C LYS A 140 -13.09 1.94 3.03
N VAL A 141 -12.12 1.10 2.64
CA VAL A 141 -10.70 1.25 3.03
C VAL A 141 -10.11 2.55 2.46
N ASP A 142 -10.36 2.87 1.19
CA ASP A 142 -9.92 4.12 0.58
C ASP A 142 -10.51 5.35 1.27
N LYS A 143 -11.76 5.27 1.75
CA LYS A 143 -12.38 6.33 2.57
C LYS A 143 -11.68 6.47 3.92
N ILE A 144 -11.47 5.36 4.63
CA ILE A 144 -10.76 5.34 5.91
C ILE A 144 -9.36 5.97 5.75
N ASN A 145 -8.64 5.60 4.69
CA ASN A 145 -7.29 6.12 4.40
C ASN A 145 -7.27 7.64 4.13
N LYS A 146 -8.35 8.20 3.57
CA LYS A 146 -8.51 9.65 3.45
C LYS A 146 -8.73 10.29 4.81
N ASP A 147 -9.64 9.72 5.62
CA ASP A 147 -9.94 10.20 6.97
C ASP A 147 -8.71 10.15 7.91
N MET A 148 -7.70 9.32 7.63
CA MET A 148 -6.43 9.28 8.38
C MET A 148 -5.56 10.54 8.19
N HIS A 149 -5.71 11.25 7.07
CA HIS A 149 -4.86 12.40 6.71
C HIS A 149 -5.47 13.76 7.08
N GLY A 150 -6.77 13.80 7.44
CA GLY A 150 -7.49 15.03 7.78
C GLY A 150 -8.12 15.70 6.57
#